data_AF-A0A7Y4ZX01-F1
#
_entry.id   AF-A0A7Y4ZX01-F1
#
_cell.length_a   1.000
_cell.length_b   1.000
_cell.length_c   1.000
_cell.angle_alpha   90.00
_cell.angle_beta   90.00
_cell.angle_gamma   90.00
#
_symmetry.space_group_name_H-M   'P 1'
#
loop_
_entity.id
_entity.type
_entity.pdbx_description
1 polymer ?
#
loop_
_entity_poly.entity_id
_entity_poly.type
_entity_poly.pdbx_seq_one_letter_code
_entity_poly.pdbx_strand_id
1 'polypeptide(L)'
;MVFSHPWLLWLLPLAILPLLLQRAHAKHYSWVNMLPADPLSDLVGLLLKALAVLTLVFIIIGLSAPHTKEQSVERIGVGAQIALVLDRSASMDDPFSGSTDATGNTTVGETKSVAAARLITEFVKSRQQDMFGMITFSNSAMYVLPLSENKKAIISAVQATSGNALFQTNIGSGLTSSAGLFNKIPDSGSRAVILVSDGAGRMDANTQQKIKDWFDRLHLSLYWIVLRQPDGLSIFDTTYKPVEDQPLPAEIELYEFFKTLKTPFKAYEAEDPKSLQLAMNDINNREKKPIKYFEKIPGRDYSNVCFVIAAIMISLLLSVKYLEVKTWH
;
A
#
# COMPACT_ATOMS: atom_id res chain seq x y z
N MET A 1 -18.14 18.18 12.79
CA MET A 1 -18.85 18.05 11.51
C MET A 1 -18.49 19.21 10.62
N VAL A 2 -18.31 18.96 9.33
CA VAL A 2 -18.10 19.97 8.30
C VAL A 2 -19.17 19.78 7.24
N PHE A 3 -19.57 20.87 6.60
CA PHE A 3 -20.50 20.86 5.49
C PHE A 3 -19.72 21.11 4.21
N SER A 4 -19.94 20.30 3.17
CA SER A 4 -19.31 20.56 1.86
C SER A 4 -19.90 21.81 1.21
N HIS A 5 -21.18 22.12 1.49
CA HIS A 5 -21.91 23.23 0.90
C HIS A 5 -22.64 24.04 1.99
N PRO A 6 -21.91 24.81 2.84
CA PRO A 6 -22.51 25.51 3.98
C PRO A 6 -23.50 26.60 3.57
N TRP A 7 -23.39 27.15 2.36
CA TRP A 7 -24.30 28.16 1.82
C TRP A 7 -25.75 27.66 1.68
N LEU A 8 -25.98 26.35 1.56
CA LEU A 8 -27.32 25.78 1.47
C LEU A 8 -28.11 25.89 2.79
N LEU A 9 -27.44 26.03 3.93
CA LEU A 9 -28.12 26.25 5.22
C LEU A 9 -28.88 27.58 5.27
N TRP A 10 -28.55 28.53 4.38
CA TRP A 10 -29.30 29.78 4.22
C TRP A 10 -30.71 29.55 3.68
N LEU A 11 -31.02 28.36 3.15
CA LEU A 11 -32.36 27.98 2.73
C LEU A 11 -33.24 27.49 3.90
N LEU A 12 -32.70 27.31 5.12
CA LEU A 12 -33.50 26.89 6.28
C LEU A 12 -34.73 27.76 6.57
N PRO A 13 -34.72 29.10 6.39
CA PRO A 13 -35.94 29.91 6.52
C PRO A 13 -37.05 29.48 5.56
N LEU A 14 -36.71 28.92 4.39
CA LEU A 14 -37.68 28.39 3.43
C LEU A 14 -38.39 27.13 3.95
N ALA A 15 -37.79 26.40 4.89
CA ALA A 15 -38.43 25.24 5.50
C ALA A 15 -39.69 25.60 6.32
N ILE A 16 -39.84 26.87 6.73
CA ILE A 16 -41.00 27.38 7.51
C ILE A 16 -42.21 27.65 6.60
N LEU A 17 -42.02 27.67 5.29
CA LEU A 17 -43.05 27.99 4.29
C LEU A 17 -44.35 27.15 4.43
N PRO A 18 -44.33 25.84 4.75
CA PRO A 18 -45.55 25.05 5.00
C PRO A 18 -46.37 25.50 6.23
N LEU A 19 -45.75 26.23 7.17
CA LEU A 19 -46.43 26.78 8.34
C LEU A 19 -47.17 28.09 8.01
N LEU A 20 -46.56 28.91 7.14
CA LEU A 20 -47.05 30.22 6.70
C LEU A 20 -48.11 30.10 5.60
N LEU A 21 -47.97 29.14 4.70
CA LEU A 21 -48.94 28.88 3.65
C LEU A 21 -50.15 28.16 4.25
N GLN A 22 -51.26 28.89 4.38
CA GLN A 22 -52.56 28.28 4.62
C GLN A 22 -52.92 27.39 3.42
N ARG A 23 -53.44 26.18 3.67
CA ARG A 23 -53.91 25.29 2.61
C ARG A 23 -54.90 26.06 1.74
N ALA A 24 -54.62 26.17 0.44
CA ALA A 24 -55.47 26.85 -0.55
C ALA A 24 -56.86 26.23 -0.73
N HIS A 25 -57.24 25.23 0.08
CA HIS A 25 -58.55 24.61 0.12
C HIS A 25 -59.44 25.20 1.22
N ALA A 26 -59.23 26.45 1.60
CA ALA A 26 -60.27 27.22 2.25
C ALA A 26 -61.35 27.54 1.21
N LYS A 27 -62.28 26.60 0.97
CA LYS A 27 -63.55 26.98 0.34
C LYS A 27 -64.16 28.05 1.24
N HIS A 28 -64.23 29.29 0.75
CA HIS A 28 -64.92 30.37 1.44
C HIS A 28 -66.41 30.04 1.45
N TYR A 29 -66.85 29.36 2.50
CA TYR A 29 -68.27 29.30 2.84
C TYR A 29 -68.62 30.62 3.52
N SER A 30 -69.71 31.25 3.08
CA SER A 30 -70.15 32.56 3.56
C SER A 30 -70.45 32.60 5.07
N TRP A 31 -70.50 31.44 5.75
CA TRP A 31 -70.76 31.36 7.19
C TRP A 31 -70.18 30.08 7.82
N VAL A 32 -68.93 30.15 8.31
CA VAL A 32 -68.21 29.02 8.95
C VAL A 32 -68.43 28.96 10.48
N ASN A 33 -68.96 30.02 11.09
CA ASN A 33 -69.22 30.11 12.54
C ASN A 33 -70.29 29.14 13.07
N MET A 34 -70.94 28.36 12.20
CA MET A 34 -72.00 27.43 12.56
C MET A 34 -71.51 25.97 12.69
N LEU A 35 -70.22 25.72 12.37
CA LEU A 35 -69.58 24.42 12.57
C LEU A 35 -68.99 24.33 13.99
N PRO A 36 -69.14 23.20 14.68
CA PRO A 36 -68.51 22.99 15.98
C PRO A 36 -66.98 23.06 15.82
N ALA A 37 -66.30 23.67 16.78
CA ALA A 37 -64.83 23.66 16.81
C ALA A 37 -64.34 22.22 16.93
N ASP A 38 -63.48 21.79 16.01
CA ASP A 38 -62.86 20.46 16.01
C ASP A 38 -61.36 20.59 16.35
N PRO A 39 -61.01 20.61 17.66
CA PRO A 39 -59.63 20.78 18.09
C PRO A 39 -58.73 19.61 17.69
N LEU A 40 -59.29 18.43 17.41
CA LEU A 40 -58.52 17.26 16.97
C LEU A 40 -58.08 17.43 15.52
N SER A 41 -58.97 17.91 14.64
CA SER A 41 -58.63 18.21 13.24
C SER A 41 -57.59 19.33 13.14
N ASP A 42 -57.71 20.37 13.96
CA ASP A 42 -56.72 21.45 14.04
C ASP A 42 -55.34 20.95 14.51
N LEU A 43 -55.31 20.06 15.53
CA LEU A 43 -54.08 19.44 16.01
C LEU A 43 -53.42 18.57 14.95
N VAL A 44 -54.20 17.76 14.21
CA VAL A 44 -53.69 16.94 13.10
C VAL A 44 -53.15 17.83 11.98
N GLY A 45 -53.85 18.92 11.65
CA GLY A 45 -53.39 19.91 10.68
C GLY A 45 -52.05 20.55 11.07
N LEU A 46 -51.88 20.88 12.34
CA LEU A 46 -50.63 21.42 12.88
C LEU A 46 -49.50 20.37 12.85
N LEU A 47 -49.77 19.13 13.22
CA LEU A 47 -48.80 18.03 13.17
C LEU A 47 -48.31 17.77 11.74
N LEU A 48 -49.22 17.76 10.76
CA LEU A 48 -48.85 17.59 9.35
C LEU A 48 -48.01 18.76 8.82
N LYS A 49 -48.29 19.99 9.25
CA LYS A 49 -47.45 21.16 8.93
C LYS A 49 -46.06 21.03 9.57
N ALA A 50 -45.99 20.65 10.84
CA ALA A 50 -44.71 20.44 11.54
C ALA A 50 -43.88 19.33 10.87
N LEU A 51 -44.54 18.25 10.43
CA LEU A 51 -43.91 17.16 9.70
C LEU A 51 -43.34 17.64 8.36
N ALA A 52 -44.08 18.46 7.61
CA ALA A 52 -43.62 19.04 6.34
C ALA A 52 -42.43 20.00 6.51
N VAL A 53 -42.44 20.82 7.57
CA VAL A 53 -41.30 21.69 7.93
C VAL A 53 -40.06 20.83 8.21
N LEU A 54 -40.22 19.81 9.05
CA LEU A 54 -39.11 18.95 9.45
C LEU A 54 -38.56 18.14 8.24
N THR A 55 -39.41 17.73 7.30
CA THR A 55 -38.98 17.12 6.02
C THR A 55 -38.08 18.06 5.23
N LEU A 56 -38.48 19.33 5.05
CA LEU A 56 -37.67 20.32 4.34
C LEU A 56 -36.34 20.58 5.05
N VAL A 57 -36.34 20.64 6.39
CA VAL A 57 -35.11 20.77 7.18
C VAL A 57 -34.16 19.60 6.90
N PHE A 58 -34.64 18.35 6.92
CA PHE A 58 -33.78 17.18 6.64
C PHE A 58 -33.26 17.16 5.20
N ILE A 59 -34.03 17.62 4.22
CA ILE A 59 -33.57 17.76 2.82
C ILE A 59 -32.47 18.80 2.72
N ILE A 60 -32.65 19.98 3.32
CA ILE A 60 -31.66 21.07 3.29
C ILE A 60 -30.37 20.67 4.00
N ILE A 61 -30.48 19.99 5.15
CA ILE A 61 -29.32 19.44 5.86
C ILE A 61 -28.65 18.37 5.00
N GLY A 62 -29.40 17.44 4.39
CA GLY A 62 -28.83 16.42 3.49
C GLY A 62 -28.08 17.03 2.30
N LEU A 63 -28.63 18.08 1.69
CA LEU A 63 -28.00 18.81 0.58
C LEU A 63 -26.73 19.57 0.99
N SER A 64 -26.66 20.06 2.24
CA SER A 64 -25.45 20.70 2.78
C SER A 64 -24.26 19.73 2.96
N ALA A 65 -24.51 18.43 2.77
CA ALA A 65 -23.56 17.33 2.82
C ALA A 65 -22.74 17.27 4.12
N PRO A 66 -23.37 17.00 5.27
CA PRO A 66 -22.69 16.89 6.56
C PRO A 66 -21.76 15.67 6.55
N HIS A 67 -20.47 15.92 6.71
CA HIS A 67 -19.46 14.88 6.79
C HIS A 67 -18.52 15.12 7.98
N THR A 68 -17.90 14.04 8.45
CA THR A 68 -16.76 14.14 9.36
C THR A 68 -15.50 14.40 8.53
N LYS A 69 -14.60 15.27 9.01
CA LYS A 69 -13.30 15.50 8.35
C LYS A 69 -12.53 14.19 8.25
N GLU A 70 -11.75 14.03 7.18
CA GLU A 70 -10.73 13.01 7.12
C GLU A 70 -9.81 13.15 8.35
N GLN A 71 -9.63 12.06 9.09
CA GLN A 71 -8.73 12.02 10.24
C GLN A 71 -7.51 11.20 9.84
N SER A 72 -6.33 11.82 9.94
CA SER A 72 -5.07 11.09 9.90
C SER A 72 -4.78 10.66 11.35
N VAL A 73 -4.93 9.37 11.62
CA VAL A 73 -4.58 8.81 12.94
C VAL A 73 -3.20 8.19 12.81
N GLU A 74 -2.28 8.63 13.67
CA GLU A 74 -0.98 7.97 13.80
C GLU A 74 -1.22 6.58 14.41
N ARG A 75 -1.01 5.54 13.62
CA ARG A 75 -1.07 4.15 14.06
C ARG A 75 0.35 3.62 14.12
N ILE A 76 0.68 2.95 15.22
CA ILE A 76 1.93 2.20 15.34
C ILE A 76 1.69 0.86 14.66
N GLY A 77 2.26 0.68 13.47
CA GLY A 77 2.27 -0.58 12.74
C GLY A 77 3.57 -1.34 12.96
N VAL A 78 3.65 -2.53 12.41
CA VAL A 78 4.92 -3.27 12.28
C VAL A 78 5.11 -3.49 10.80
N GLY A 79 6.18 -2.97 10.21
CA GLY A 79 6.39 -3.04 8.77
C GLY A 79 7.76 -2.50 8.40
N ALA A 80 8.37 -2.99 7.33
CA ALA A 80 9.63 -2.46 6.83
C ALA A 80 9.46 -1.93 5.40
N GLN A 81 10.29 -0.95 5.05
CA GLN A 81 10.47 -0.53 3.66
C GLN A 81 11.65 -1.34 3.10
N ILE A 82 11.37 -2.30 2.21
CA ILE A 82 12.36 -3.24 1.69
C ILE A 82 12.53 -3.03 0.19
N ALA A 83 13.74 -2.72 -0.25
CA ALA A 83 14.09 -2.73 -1.67
C ALA A 83 14.72 -4.07 -2.05
N LEU A 84 14.08 -4.80 -2.95
CA LEU A 84 14.58 -6.02 -3.56
C LEU A 84 15.42 -5.63 -4.78
N VAL A 85 16.69 -6.01 -4.78
CA VAL A 85 17.65 -5.72 -5.85
C VAL A 85 18.11 -7.05 -6.43
N LEU A 86 17.53 -7.43 -7.57
CA LEU A 86 17.77 -8.75 -8.16
C LEU A 86 18.68 -8.65 -9.38
N ASP A 87 19.69 -9.50 -9.38
CA ASP A 87 20.54 -9.69 -10.53
C ASP A 87 19.80 -10.45 -11.64
N ARG A 88 19.99 -10.02 -12.88
CA ARG A 88 19.50 -10.66 -14.10
C ARG A 88 20.62 -10.95 -15.08
N SER A 89 21.86 -11.07 -14.61
CA SER A 89 23.02 -11.48 -15.40
C SER A 89 22.89 -12.91 -15.94
N ALA A 90 23.69 -13.24 -16.96
CA ALA A 90 23.67 -14.54 -17.63
C ALA A 90 23.81 -15.75 -16.68
N SER A 91 24.60 -15.61 -15.61
CA SER A 91 24.83 -16.65 -14.60
C SER A 91 23.61 -16.93 -13.71
N MET A 92 22.59 -16.07 -13.72
CA MET A 92 21.32 -16.32 -13.02
C MET A 92 20.42 -17.33 -13.74
N ASP A 93 20.74 -17.67 -15.00
CA ASP A 93 20.08 -18.73 -15.76
C ASP A 93 20.70 -20.11 -15.49
N ASP A 94 21.81 -20.17 -14.75
CA ASP A 94 22.41 -21.44 -14.34
C ASP A 94 21.47 -22.25 -13.41
N PRO A 95 21.52 -23.59 -13.47
CA PRO A 95 20.84 -24.44 -12.49
C PRO A 95 21.29 -24.09 -11.07
N PHE A 96 20.34 -23.88 -10.16
CA PHE A 96 20.66 -23.57 -8.77
C PHE A 96 21.05 -24.84 -7.99
N SER A 97 20.45 -25.96 -8.35
CA SER A 97 20.77 -27.28 -7.81
C SER A 97 20.68 -28.31 -8.93
N GLY A 98 21.60 -29.27 -8.98
CA GLY A 98 21.52 -30.41 -9.88
C GLY A 98 22.62 -31.41 -9.53
N SER A 99 22.26 -32.69 -9.41
CA SER A 99 23.25 -33.77 -9.33
C SER A 99 23.35 -34.45 -10.68
N THR A 100 24.58 -34.65 -11.13
CA THR A 100 24.87 -35.69 -12.12
C THR A 100 25.14 -36.97 -11.34
N ASP A 101 24.21 -37.92 -11.40
CA ASP A 101 24.43 -39.23 -10.79
C ASP A 101 25.61 -39.93 -11.48
N ALA A 102 26.25 -40.90 -10.82
CA ALA A 102 27.38 -41.67 -11.36
C ALA A 102 27.07 -42.44 -12.67
N THR A 103 25.81 -42.49 -13.08
CA THR A 103 25.29 -43.04 -14.34
C THR A 103 25.14 -42.01 -15.47
N GLY A 104 25.51 -40.74 -15.24
CA GLY A 104 25.44 -39.66 -16.24
C GLY A 104 24.08 -38.98 -16.38
N ASN A 105 23.09 -39.38 -15.58
CA ASN A 105 21.78 -38.71 -15.56
C ASN A 105 21.90 -37.40 -14.76
N THR A 106 21.74 -36.27 -15.45
CA THR A 106 21.73 -34.94 -14.83
C THR A 106 20.30 -34.56 -14.50
N THR A 107 19.97 -34.45 -13.22
CA THR A 107 18.71 -33.84 -12.79
C THR A 107 18.85 -32.32 -12.90
N VAL A 108 18.19 -31.73 -13.90
CA VAL A 108 18.18 -30.27 -14.08
C VAL A 108 17.23 -29.69 -13.03
N GLY A 109 17.76 -29.14 -11.93
CA GLY A 109 16.94 -28.42 -10.96
C GLY A 109 16.56 -27.03 -11.44
N GLU A 110 15.76 -26.32 -10.63
CA GLU A 110 15.31 -24.96 -10.92
C GLU A 110 16.50 -23.99 -11.13
N THR A 111 16.35 -23.01 -12.04
CA THR A 111 17.37 -21.97 -12.24
C THR A 111 17.44 -21.03 -11.03
N LYS A 112 18.59 -20.38 -10.83
CA LYS A 112 18.80 -19.41 -9.73
C LYS A 112 17.76 -18.31 -9.72
N SER A 113 17.44 -17.75 -10.89
CA SER A 113 16.43 -16.69 -11.06
C SER A 113 15.01 -17.14 -10.68
N VAL A 114 14.61 -18.35 -11.07
CA VAL A 114 13.30 -18.92 -10.76
C VAL A 114 13.18 -19.24 -9.26
N ALA A 115 14.22 -19.87 -8.68
CA ALA A 115 14.26 -20.17 -7.25
C ALA A 115 14.20 -18.90 -6.40
N ALA A 116 14.98 -17.88 -6.76
CA ALA A 116 14.95 -16.57 -6.11
C ALA A 116 13.57 -15.93 -6.22
N ALA A 117 12.95 -15.89 -7.41
CA ALA A 117 11.63 -15.31 -7.60
C ALA A 117 10.54 -16.03 -6.77
N ARG A 118 10.60 -17.37 -6.70
CA ARG A 118 9.68 -18.18 -5.88
C ARG A 118 9.81 -17.87 -4.39
N LEU A 119 11.03 -17.90 -3.86
CA LEU A 119 11.29 -17.66 -2.44
C LEU A 119 11.02 -16.21 -2.01
N ILE A 120 11.34 -15.25 -2.88
CA ILE A 120 10.96 -13.84 -2.66
C ILE A 120 9.42 -13.69 -2.67
N THR A 121 8.72 -14.40 -3.55
CA THR A 121 7.25 -14.39 -3.56
C THR A 121 6.68 -14.93 -2.25
N GLU A 122 7.24 -16.01 -1.71
CA GLU A 122 6.87 -16.55 -0.39
C GLU A 122 7.16 -15.55 0.73
N PHE A 123 8.33 -14.91 0.69
CA PHE A 123 8.73 -13.87 1.63
C PHE A 123 7.75 -12.69 1.64
N VAL A 124 7.42 -12.13 0.47
CA VAL A 124 6.45 -11.03 0.32
C VAL A 124 5.05 -11.45 0.80
N LYS A 125 4.62 -12.69 0.52
CA LYS A 125 3.32 -13.20 0.99
C LYS A 125 3.25 -13.24 2.52
N SER A 126 4.34 -13.64 3.18
CA SER A 126 4.41 -13.77 4.64
C SER A 126 4.33 -12.43 5.39
N ARG A 127 4.69 -11.31 4.75
CA ARG A 127 4.76 -9.98 5.37
C ARG A 127 3.55 -9.13 4.99
N GLN A 128 2.68 -8.84 5.95
CA GLN A 128 1.37 -8.20 5.70
C GLN A 128 1.42 -6.68 5.56
N GLN A 129 2.32 -6.04 6.28
CA GLN A 129 2.33 -4.59 6.51
C GLN A 129 3.59 -3.92 5.94
N ASP A 130 4.34 -4.65 5.12
CA ASP A 130 5.61 -4.21 4.57
C ASP A 130 5.44 -3.60 3.17
N MET A 131 6.26 -2.60 2.89
CA MET A 131 6.38 -2.01 1.58
C MET A 131 7.55 -2.63 0.84
N PHE A 132 7.32 -3.09 -0.37
CA PHE A 132 8.37 -3.63 -1.22
C PHE A 132 8.55 -2.76 -2.46
N GLY A 133 9.80 -2.43 -2.75
CA GLY A 133 10.24 -1.89 -4.02
C GLY A 133 11.11 -2.91 -4.73
N MET A 134 11.19 -2.81 -6.05
CA MET A 134 11.94 -3.76 -6.86
C MET A 134 12.78 -3.06 -7.92
N ILE A 135 14.08 -3.34 -7.87
CA ILE A 135 15.05 -3.00 -8.91
C ILE A 135 15.58 -4.32 -9.45
N THR A 136 15.71 -4.42 -10.76
CA THR A 136 16.56 -5.44 -11.37
C THR A 136 17.77 -4.79 -11.99
N PHE A 137 18.86 -5.53 -12.10
CA PHE A 137 20.04 -5.00 -12.76
C PHE A 137 20.72 -6.08 -13.59
N SER A 138 21.39 -5.61 -14.62
CA SER A 138 22.37 -6.35 -15.43
C SER A 138 23.47 -5.34 -15.75
N ASN A 139 23.66 -4.96 -17.02
CA ASN A 139 24.60 -3.91 -17.41
C ASN A 139 24.19 -2.53 -16.85
N SER A 140 22.89 -2.36 -16.63
CA SER A 140 22.30 -1.18 -15.99
C SER A 140 21.14 -1.58 -15.08
N ALA A 141 20.77 -0.69 -14.16
CA ALA A 141 19.61 -0.87 -13.30
C ALA A 141 18.31 -0.50 -14.02
N MET A 142 17.29 -1.32 -13.78
CA MET A 142 15.93 -1.14 -14.27
C MET A 142 14.98 -0.98 -13.09
N TYR A 143 14.24 0.12 -13.08
CA TYR A 143 13.19 0.36 -12.10
C TYR A 143 11.95 -0.47 -12.46
N VAL A 144 11.68 -1.52 -11.68
CA VAL A 144 10.54 -2.42 -11.94
C VAL A 144 9.31 -1.95 -11.17
N LEU A 145 9.47 -1.70 -9.87
CA LEU A 145 8.35 -1.31 -9.00
C LEU A 145 8.82 -0.30 -7.96
N PRO A 146 8.17 0.89 -7.85
CA PRO A 146 8.38 1.76 -6.70
C PRO A 146 7.92 1.07 -5.42
N LEU A 147 8.43 1.50 -4.27
CA LEU A 147 7.98 1.01 -2.97
C LEU A 147 6.45 1.12 -2.85
N SER A 148 5.80 -0.03 -2.68
CA SER A 148 4.35 -0.16 -2.66
C SER A 148 3.90 -1.18 -1.63
N GLU A 149 2.69 -1.02 -1.10
CA GLU A 149 2.01 -1.99 -0.24
C GLU A 149 1.19 -3.00 -1.06
N ASN A 150 1.01 -2.76 -2.37
CA ASN A 150 0.20 -3.62 -3.23
C ASN A 150 0.90 -4.94 -3.52
N LYS A 151 0.61 -5.95 -2.71
CA LYS A 151 1.16 -7.31 -2.84
C LYS A 151 1.00 -7.92 -4.21
N LYS A 152 -0.14 -7.70 -4.89
CA LYS A 152 -0.36 -8.27 -6.23
C LYS A 152 0.64 -7.68 -7.22
N ALA A 153 0.84 -6.36 -7.18
CA ALA A 153 1.84 -5.69 -8.02
C ALA A 153 3.25 -6.18 -7.72
N ILE A 154 3.61 -6.35 -6.44
CA ILE A 154 4.93 -6.86 -6.03
C ILE A 154 5.16 -8.29 -6.53
N ILE A 155 4.21 -9.20 -6.28
CA ILE A 155 4.32 -10.60 -6.70
C ILE A 155 4.41 -10.71 -8.23
N SER A 156 3.57 -9.95 -8.95
CA SER A 156 3.63 -9.92 -10.42
C SER A 156 4.95 -9.36 -10.93
N ALA A 157 5.51 -8.33 -10.28
CA ALA A 157 6.82 -7.80 -10.62
C ALA A 157 7.91 -8.86 -10.43
N VAL A 158 7.94 -9.54 -9.28
CA VAL A 158 8.93 -10.61 -9.01
C VAL A 158 8.82 -11.73 -10.04
N GLN A 159 7.61 -12.19 -10.34
CA GLN A 159 7.37 -13.23 -11.35
C GLN A 159 7.77 -12.79 -12.77
N ALA A 160 7.64 -11.52 -13.11
CA ALA A 160 8.08 -11.01 -14.41
C ALA A 160 9.61 -11.01 -14.59
N THR A 161 10.37 -11.11 -13.49
CA THR A 161 11.84 -11.07 -13.54
C THR A 161 12.50 -12.43 -13.75
N SER A 162 11.75 -13.54 -13.66
CA SER A 162 12.27 -14.89 -13.87
C SER A 162 12.42 -15.27 -15.36
N GLY A 163 12.48 -14.30 -16.26
CA GLY A 163 12.76 -14.50 -17.69
C GLY A 163 14.25 -14.36 -18.03
N ASN A 164 14.61 -14.60 -19.29
CA ASN A 164 15.99 -14.64 -19.80
C ASN A 164 16.90 -13.53 -19.25
N ALA A 165 18.11 -13.93 -18.91
CA ALA A 165 19.15 -13.04 -18.47
C ALA A 165 19.56 -12.00 -19.52
N LEU A 166 20.10 -10.89 -19.03
CA LEU A 166 20.64 -9.78 -19.79
C LEU A 166 22.11 -9.60 -19.41
N PHE A 167 23.01 -9.68 -20.39
CA PHE A 167 24.40 -9.19 -20.37
C PHE A 167 25.20 -9.34 -19.04
N GLN A 168 26.14 -8.41 -18.79
CA GLN A 168 27.07 -8.40 -17.64
C GLN A 168 26.43 -7.83 -16.37
N THR A 169 27.06 -8.02 -15.21
CA THR A 169 26.58 -7.61 -13.89
C THR A 169 27.10 -6.21 -13.48
N ASN A 170 26.19 -5.27 -13.14
CA ASN A 170 26.52 -3.94 -12.61
C ASN A 170 25.81 -3.68 -11.27
N ILE A 171 26.40 -4.20 -10.20
CA ILE A 171 25.87 -4.11 -8.82
C ILE A 171 25.78 -2.66 -8.35
N GLY A 172 26.75 -1.82 -8.73
CA GLY A 172 26.78 -0.42 -8.32
C GLY A 172 25.57 0.38 -8.82
N SER A 173 25.16 0.13 -10.07
CA SER A 173 23.95 0.73 -10.64
C SER A 173 22.68 0.27 -9.91
N GLY A 174 22.61 -1.02 -9.57
CA GLY A 174 21.48 -1.61 -8.84
C GLY A 174 21.31 -1.01 -7.45
N LEU A 175 22.41 -0.91 -6.69
CA LEU A 175 22.41 -0.35 -5.33
C LEU A 175 22.15 1.16 -5.31
N THR A 176 22.74 1.91 -6.25
CA THR A 176 22.48 3.36 -6.32
C THR A 176 21.03 3.64 -6.68
N SER A 177 20.45 2.83 -7.58
CA SER A 177 19.04 2.96 -7.97
C SER A 177 18.08 2.52 -6.87
N SER A 178 18.43 1.48 -6.11
CA SER A 178 17.60 1.04 -4.98
C SER A 178 17.53 2.11 -3.89
N ALA A 179 18.63 2.81 -3.60
CA ALA A 179 18.63 3.94 -2.68
C ALA A 179 17.68 5.07 -3.15
N GLY A 180 17.59 5.29 -4.46
CA GLY A 180 16.65 6.21 -5.08
C GLY A 180 15.16 5.94 -4.76
N LEU A 181 14.79 4.68 -4.52
CA LEU A 181 13.41 4.30 -4.16
C LEU A 181 12.95 4.93 -2.85
N PHE A 182 13.86 5.12 -1.89
CA PHE A 182 13.54 5.62 -0.55
C PHE A 182 13.47 7.13 -0.46
N ASN A 183 14.03 7.87 -1.43
CA ASN A 183 14.18 9.32 -1.35
C ASN A 183 12.85 10.09 -1.29
N LYS A 184 11.78 9.53 -1.86
CA LYS A 184 10.44 10.15 -1.89
C LYS A 184 9.49 9.63 -0.80
N ILE A 185 9.97 8.74 0.06
CA ILE A 185 9.14 8.09 1.07
C ILE A 185 9.59 8.57 2.46
N PRO A 186 8.66 8.92 3.37
CA PRO A 186 9.01 9.23 4.75
C PRO A 186 9.76 8.08 5.41
N ASP A 187 10.71 8.41 6.28
CA ASP A 187 11.44 7.41 7.04
C ASP A 187 10.51 6.75 8.07
N SER A 188 10.27 5.46 7.89
CA SER A 188 9.43 4.66 8.80
C SER A 188 10.22 4.10 9.98
N GLY A 189 11.56 4.15 9.95
CA GLY A 189 12.45 3.62 10.98
C GLY A 189 13.01 2.21 10.71
N SER A 190 12.52 1.50 9.68
CA SER A 190 13.10 0.22 9.22
C SER A 190 13.20 0.20 7.70
N ARG A 191 14.43 0.36 7.19
CA ARG A 191 14.75 0.33 5.77
C ARG A 191 15.83 -0.70 5.48
N ALA A 192 15.55 -1.57 4.54
CA ALA A 192 16.48 -2.62 4.14
C ALA A 192 16.58 -2.72 2.62
N VAL A 193 17.79 -2.99 2.14
CA VAL A 193 18.08 -3.38 0.76
C VAL A 193 18.49 -4.83 0.78
N ILE A 194 17.76 -5.69 0.06
CA ILE A 194 18.11 -7.09 -0.12
C ILE A 194 18.65 -7.25 -1.54
N LEU A 195 19.97 -7.45 -1.64
CA LEU A 195 20.67 -7.73 -2.88
C LEU A 195 20.75 -9.24 -3.08
N VAL A 196 20.30 -9.74 -4.23
CA VAL A 196 20.45 -11.13 -4.64
C VAL A 196 21.27 -11.16 -5.93
N SER A 197 22.49 -11.68 -5.86
CA SER A 197 23.45 -11.69 -6.98
C SER A 197 24.49 -12.79 -6.76
N ASP A 198 25.18 -13.20 -7.81
CA ASP A 198 26.33 -14.11 -7.72
C ASP A 198 27.64 -13.39 -7.34
N GLY A 199 27.68 -12.05 -7.38
CA GLY A 199 28.81 -11.24 -6.93
C GLY A 199 29.90 -10.96 -7.97
N ALA A 200 29.68 -11.30 -9.24
CA ALA A 200 30.71 -11.22 -10.28
C ALA A 200 31.07 -9.78 -10.76
N GLY A 201 30.45 -8.73 -10.19
CA GLY A 201 30.59 -7.34 -10.65
C GLY A 201 31.52 -6.48 -9.79
N ARG A 202 32.48 -5.78 -10.42
CA ARG A 202 33.32 -4.76 -9.76
C ARG A 202 32.69 -3.37 -9.78
N MET A 203 33.05 -2.54 -8.81
CA MET A 203 32.59 -1.15 -8.69
C MET A 203 33.76 -0.19 -8.60
N ASP A 204 33.69 0.93 -9.31
CA ASP A 204 34.68 1.99 -9.21
C ASP A 204 34.56 2.76 -7.88
N ALA A 205 35.64 3.44 -7.47
CA ALA A 205 35.72 4.14 -6.20
C ALA A 205 34.67 5.26 -6.03
N ASN A 206 34.26 5.93 -7.12
CA ASN A 206 33.25 6.98 -7.06
C ASN A 206 31.86 6.37 -6.78
N THR A 207 31.53 5.27 -7.45
CA THR A 207 30.30 4.51 -7.18
C THR A 207 30.28 3.96 -5.76
N GLN A 208 31.39 3.41 -5.27
CA GLN A 208 31.54 2.97 -3.89
C GLN A 208 31.28 4.09 -2.88
N GLN A 209 31.84 5.29 -3.11
CA GLN A 209 31.61 6.44 -2.24
C GLN A 209 30.16 6.91 -2.27
N LYS A 210 29.52 6.94 -3.45
CA LYS A 210 28.09 7.25 -3.57
C LYS A 210 27.24 6.27 -2.76
N ILE A 211 27.50 4.97 -2.85
CA ILE A 211 26.76 3.97 -2.08
C ILE A 211 26.90 4.23 -0.58
N LYS A 212 28.13 4.50 -0.10
CA LYS A 212 28.38 4.88 1.31
C LYS A 212 27.53 6.07 1.74
N ASP A 213 27.56 7.15 0.97
CA ASP A 213 26.85 8.38 1.30
C ASP A 213 25.34 8.21 1.31
N TRP A 214 24.80 7.47 0.33
CA TRP A 214 23.36 7.22 0.22
C TRP A 214 22.84 6.30 1.31
N PHE A 215 23.57 5.21 1.60
CA PHE A 215 23.16 4.25 2.63
C PHE A 215 23.22 4.89 4.02
N ASP A 216 24.26 5.67 4.32
CA ASP A 216 24.40 6.43 5.58
C ASP A 216 23.26 7.44 5.73
N ARG A 217 23.02 8.27 4.71
CA ARG A 217 21.97 9.32 4.74
C ARG A 217 20.57 8.77 4.91
N LEU A 218 20.26 7.64 4.27
CA LEU A 218 18.92 7.05 4.24
C LEU A 218 18.71 5.96 5.30
N HIS A 219 19.72 5.71 6.14
CA HIS A 219 19.74 4.66 7.17
C HIS A 219 19.39 3.27 6.63
N LEU A 220 19.97 2.90 5.48
CA LEU A 220 19.67 1.64 4.79
C LEU A 220 20.52 0.49 5.34
N SER A 221 19.87 -0.55 5.88
CA SER A 221 20.52 -1.84 6.12
C SER A 221 20.77 -2.57 4.80
N LEU A 222 21.93 -3.19 4.62
CA LEU A 222 22.24 -4.01 3.44
C LEU A 222 22.27 -5.50 3.82
N TYR A 223 21.42 -6.28 3.15
CA TYR A 223 21.45 -7.73 3.17
C TYR A 223 21.88 -8.23 1.80
N TRP A 224 23.00 -8.94 1.73
CA TRP A 224 23.48 -9.51 0.48
C TRP A 224 23.36 -11.02 0.52
N ILE A 225 22.66 -11.59 -0.45
CA ILE A 225 22.52 -13.03 -0.65
C ILE A 225 23.30 -13.40 -1.90
N VAL A 226 24.40 -14.11 -1.68
CA VAL A 226 25.28 -14.62 -2.73
C VAL A 226 24.77 -15.96 -3.22
N LEU A 227 24.42 -16.07 -4.51
CA LEU A 227 23.99 -17.33 -5.12
C LEU A 227 25.21 -18.10 -5.66
N ARG A 228 25.84 -18.87 -4.78
CA ARG A 228 27.08 -19.62 -5.03
C ARG A 228 26.79 -20.87 -5.87
N GLN A 229 27.74 -21.27 -6.71
CA GLN A 229 27.77 -22.64 -7.26
C GLN A 229 28.41 -23.58 -6.22
N PRO A 230 28.08 -24.89 -6.18
CA PRO A 230 28.57 -25.82 -5.15
C PRO A 230 30.09 -25.82 -4.92
N ASP A 231 30.89 -25.60 -5.96
CA ASP A 231 32.36 -25.55 -5.91
C ASP A 231 32.94 -24.14 -6.06
N GLY A 232 32.11 -23.10 -5.99
CA GLY A 232 32.53 -21.70 -6.11
C GLY A 232 33.32 -21.21 -4.90
N LEU A 233 34.11 -20.15 -5.07
CA LEU A 233 34.81 -19.50 -3.97
C LEU A 233 33.83 -18.97 -2.92
N SER A 234 34.10 -19.22 -1.63
CA SER A 234 33.30 -18.64 -0.55
C SER A 234 33.79 -17.24 -0.20
N ILE A 235 32.87 -16.28 -0.08
CA ILE A 235 33.13 -14.93 0.44
C ILE A 235 33.52 -14.93 1.91
N PHE A 236 33.33 -16.04 2.62
CA PHE A 236 33.73 -16.22 4.02
C PHE A 236 35.02 -17.02 4.18
N ASP A 237 35.66 -17.42 3.08
CA ASP A 237 36.93 -18.15 3.14
C ASP A 237 38.05 -17.23 3.65
N THR A 238 38.39 -17.42 4.92
CA THR A 238 39.49 -16.71 5.60
C THR A 238 40.87 -17.24 5.24
N THR A 239 40.94 -18.37 4.53
CA THR A 239 42.18 -19.03 4.12
C THR A 239 42.60 -18.71 2.69
N TYR A 240 41.72 -18.05 1.92
CA TYR A 240 42.02 -17.60 0.58
C TYR A 240 43.22 -16.66 0.57
N LYS A 241 44.31 -17.10 -0.06
CA LYS A 241 45.48 -16.26 -0.34
C LYS A 241 45.37 -15.78 -1.77
N PRO A 242 45.31 -14.45 -2.02
CA PRO A 242 45.38 -13.94 -3.37
C PRO A 242 46.68 -14.43 -4.01
N VAL A 243 46.57 -14.89 -5.26
CA VAL A 243 47.75 -15.20 -6.07
C VAL A 243 48.55 -13.89 -6.24
N GLU A 244 49.86 -13.97 -6.04
CA GLU A 244 50.75 -12.81 -6.22
C GLU A 244 50.54 -12.20 -7.61
N ASP A 245 50.44 -10.87 -7.68
CA ASP A 245 50.11 -10.09 -8.89
C ASP A 245 48.72 -10.28 -9.51
N GLN A 246 47.79 -10.99 -8.85
CA GLN A 246 46.39 -11.05 -9.30
C GLN A 246 45.45 -10.22 -8.41
N PRO A 247 44.50 -9.48 -9.01
CA PRO A 247 43.50 -8.77 -8.23
C PRO A 247 42.59 -9.77 -7.52
N LEU A 248 42.06 -9.37 -6.36
CA LEU A 248 41.10 -10.17 -5.62
C LEU A 248 39.90 -10.58 -6.51
N PRO A 249 39.32 -11.76 -6.26
CA PRO A 249 38.01 -12.12 -6.81
C PRO A 249 36.98 -11.04 -6.52
N ALA A 250 36.10 -10.77 -7.47
CA ALA A 250 35.17 -9.64 -7.38
C ALA A 250 34.23 -9.77 -6.17
N GLU A 251 33.85 -11.00 -5.83
CA GLU A 251 32.96 -11.35 -4.73
C GLU A 251 33.59 -10.99 -3.37
N ILE A 252 34.90 -11.27 -3.20
CA ILE A 252 35.66 -10.95 -1.98
C ILE A 252 35.91 -9.44 -1.88
N GLU A 253 36.34 -8.82 -2.98
CA GLU A 253 36.54 -7.36 -3.04
C GLU A 253 35.25 -6.62 -2.65
N LEU A 254 34.11 -7.09 -3.17
CA LEU A 254 32.80 -6.52 -2.88
C LEU A 254 32.37 -6.75 -1.43
N TYR A 255 32.61 -7.94 -0.89
CA TYR A 255 32.34 -8.26 0.52
C TYR A 255 33.11 -7.34 1.46
N GLU A 256 34.41 -7.16 1.21
CA GLU A 256 35.25 -6.26 2.00
C GLU A 256 34.80 -4.80 1.86
N PHE A 257 34.39 -4.36 0.67
CA PHE A 257 33.79 -3.04 0.50
C PHE A 257 32.52 -2.87 1.36
N PHE A 258 31.58 -3.83 1.31
CA PHE A 258 30.33 -3.73 2.08
C PHE A 258 30.56 -3.73 3.60
N LYS A 259 31.61 -4.40 4.09
CA LYS A 259 32.02 -4.32 5.51
C LYS A 259 32.46 -2.91 5.93
N THR A 260 32.87 -2.06 4.99
CA THR A 260 33.22 -0.66 5.27
C THR A 260 32.02 0.28 5.36
N LEU A 261 30.80 -0.21 5.13
CA LEU A 261 29.58 0.58 5.31
C LEU A 261 29.36 0.89 6.80
N LYS A 262 28.91 2.11 7.10
CA LYS A 262 28.53 2.50 8.47
C LYS A 262 27.18 1.94 8.90
N THR A 263 26.35 1.55 7.94
CA THR A 263 25.04 0.97 8.19
C THR A 263 25.12 -0.54 8.42
N PRO A 264 24.10 -1.16 9.04
CA PRO A 264 24.10 -2.60 9.25
C PRO A 264 24.25 -3.37 7.94
N PHE A 265 25.27 -4.21 7.86
CA PHE A 265 25.53 -5.09 6.73
C PHE A 265 25.56 -6.55 7.17
N LYS A 266 24.91 -7.43 6.41
CA LYS A 266 25.00 -8.88 6.57
C LYS A 266 24.98 -9.58 5.22
N ALA A 267 25.95 -10.45 5.00
CA ALA A 267 25.97 -11.36 3.85
C ALA A 267 25.51 -12.77 4.22
N TYR A 268 24.97 -13.48 3.24
CA TYR A 268 24.59 -14.88 3.26
C TYR A 268 25.07 -15.55 1.98
N GLU A 269 25.49 -16.81 2.07
CA GLU A 269 25.74 -17.65 0.91
C GLU A 269 24.62 -18.67 0.78
N ALA A 270 24.10 -18.83 -0.42
CA ALA A 270 23.09 -19.83 -0.74
C ALA A 270 23.58 -20.66 -1.92
N GLU A 271 23.75 -21.95 -1.67
CA GLU A 271 24.16 -22.96 -2.67
C GLU A 271 22.97 -23.72 -3.25
N ASP A 272 21.84 -23.63 -2.57
CA ASP A 272 20.63 -24.36 -2.91
C ASP A 272 19.38 -23.59 -2.43
N PRO A 273 18.18 -23.96 -2.92
CA PRO A 273 16.92 -23.30 -2.54
C PRO A 273 16.62 -23.30 -1.04
N LYS A 274 17.00 -24.34 -0.30
CA LYS A 274 16.78 -24.44 1.14
C LYS A 274 17.70 -23.47 1.88
N SER A 275 18.97 -23.38 1.47
CA SER A 275 19.92 -22.40 2.01
C SER A 275 19.46 -20.95 1.77
N LEU A 276 18.91 -20.67 0.58
CA LEU A 276 18.31 -19.38 0.25
C LEU A 276 17.08 -19.08 1.13
N GLN A 277 16.23 -20.07 1.37
CA GLN A 277 15.07 -19.92 2.25
C GLN A 277 15.48 -19.62 3.70
N LEU A 278 16.54 -20.27 4.21
CA LEU A 278 17.09 -19.99 5.54
C LEU A 278 17.61 -18.56 5.66
N ALA A 279 18.33 -18.06 4.65
CA ALA A 279 18.79 -16.68 4.61
C ALA A 279 17.61 -15.68 4.67
N MET A 280 16.59 -15.90 3.84
CA MET A 280 15.37 -15.06 3.83
C MET A 280 14.64 -15.09 5.19
N ASN A 281 14.59 -16.24 5.85
CA ASN A 281 13.98 -16.37 7.17
C ASN A 281 14.76 -15.64 8.27
N ASP A 282 16.11 -15.63 8.23
CA ASP A 282 16.91 -14.84 9.16
C ASP A 282 16.69 -13.34 8.95
N ILE A 283 16.68 -12.88 7.69
CA ILE A 283 16.34 -11.49 7.34
C ILE A 283 14.94 -11.13 7.86
N ASN A 284 13.96 -12.02 7.67
CA ASN A 284 12.60 -11.84 8.17
C ASN A 284 12.55 -11.58 9.68
N ASN A 285 13.36 -12.30 10.45
CA ASN A 285 13.38 -12.16 11.90
C ASN A 285 14.10 -10.87 12.36
N ARG A 286 15.12 -10.42 11.61
CA ARG A 286 15.87 -9.19 11.93
C ARG A 286 15.10 -7.91 11.60
N GLU A 287 14.31 -7.92 10.53
CA GLU A 287 13.58 -6.74 10.02
C GLU A 287 12.13 -6.66 10.53
N LYS A 288 11.80 -7.32 11.65
CA LYS A 288 10.52 -7.10 12.37
C LYS A 288 10.62 -5.93 13.34
N LYS A 289 10.85 -4.72 12.82
CA LYS A 289 10.83 -3.50 13.65
C LYS A 289 9.44 -2.86 13.63
N PRO A 290 8.96 -2.30 14.77
CA PRO A 290 7.76 -1.49 14.80
C PRO A 290 8.01 -0.17 14.05
N ILE A 291 7.08 0.24 13.21
CA ILE A 291 7.14 1.52 12.47
C ILE A 291 5.91 2.37 12.76
N LYS A 292 6.08 3.68 12.71
CA LYS A 292 4.96 4.62 12.83
C LYS A 292 4.43 4.93 11.43
N TYR A 293 3.15 4.69 11.18
CA TYR A 293 2.52 5.06 9.91
C TYR A 293 1.26 5.90 10.14
N PHE A 294 0.96 6.79 9.19
CA PHE A 294 -0.25 7.61 9.24
C PHE A 294 -1.35 6.90 8.45
N GLU A 295 -2.38 6.42 9.15
CA GLU A 295 -3.55 5.86 8.50
C GLU A 295 -4.55 6.98 8.23
N LYS A 296 -4.91 7.17 6.95
CA LYS A 296 -6.00 8.09 6.57
C LYS A 296 -7.31 7.35 6.69
N ILE A 297 -8.07 7.66 7.74
CA ILE A 297 -9.42 7.12 7.91
C ILE A 297 -10.37 8.03 7.14
N PRO A 298 -11.10 7.51 6.13
CA PRO A 298 -12.05 8.32 5.38
C PRO A 298 -13.16 8.81 6.32
N GLY A 299 -13.55 10.07 6.14
CA GLY A 299 -14.69 10.64 6.85
C GLY A 299 -15.98 9.87 6.56
N ARG A 300 -16.91 9.88 7.52
CA ARG A 300 -18.27 9.36 7.29
C ARG A 300 -19.15 10.45 6.71
N ASP A 301 -19.92 10.10 5.68
CA ASP A 301 -20.95 10.93 5.09
C ASP A 301 -22.31 10.64 5.75
N TYR A 302 -22.96 11.68 6.29
CA TYR A 302 -24.26 11.59 6.94
C TYR A 302 -25.42 12.03 6.04
N SER A 303 -25.14 12.51 4.83
CA SER A 303 -26.15 13.01 3.87
C SER A 303 -27.21 11.97 3.55
N ASN A 304 -26.79 10.72 3.35
CA ASN A 304 -27.69 9.60 3.05
C ASN A 304 -28.70 9.35 4.17
N VAL A 305 -28.28 9.46 5.44
CA VAL A 305 -29.18 9.28 6.59
C VAL A 305 -30.25 10.38 6.59
N CYS A 306 -29.86 11.63 6.32
CA CYS A 306 -30.80 12.75 6.21
C CYS A 306 -31.82 12.54 5.08
N PHE A 307 -31.39 12.05 3.91
CA PHE A 307 -32.30 11.77 2.79
C PHE A 307 -33.25 10.59 3.07
N VAL A 308 -32.80 9.54 3.75
CA VAL A 308 -33.66 8.42 4.15
C VAL A 308 -34.75 8.89 5.12
N ILE A 309 -34.39 9.70 6.13
CA ILE A 309 -35.35 10.27 7.07
C ILE A 309 -36.36 11.14 6.31
N ALA A 310 -35.90 12.02 5.41
CA ALA A 310 -36.78 12.85 4.59
C ALA A 310 -37.73 12.00 3.72
N ALA A 311 -37.25 10.92 3.10
CA ALA A 311 -38.06 10.03 2.29
C ALA A 311 -39.18 9.34 3.09
N ILE A 312 -38.88 8.88 4.31
CA ILE A 312 -39.87 8.30 5.22
C ILE A 312 -40.96 9.33 5.56
N MET A 313 -40.57 10.57 5.85
CA MET A 313 -41.53 11.63 6.19
C MET A 313 -42.39 12.04 5.00
N ILE A 314 -41.82 12.11 3.79
CA ILE A 314 -42.59 12.34 2.54
C ILE A 314 -43.59 11.21 2.33
N SER A 315 -43.17 9.95 2.52
CA SER A 315 -44.05 8.79 2.38
C SER A 315 -45.22 8.86 3.37
N LEU A 316 -44.97 9.25 4.61
CA LEU A 316 -46.02 9.46 5.62
C LEU A 316 -47.00 10.57 5.20
N LEU A 317 -46.50 11.71 4.71
CA LEU A 317 -47.34 12.81 4.20
C LEU A 317 -48.19 12.38 2.99
N LEU A 318 -47.62 11.60 2.07
CA LEU A 318 -48.34 11.08 0.91
C LEU A 318 -49.42 10.06 1.31
N SER A 319 -49.14 9.18 2.27
CA SER A 319 -50.13 8.23 2.80
C SER A 319 -51.31 8.96 3.44
N VAL A 320 -51.05 9.99 4.25
CA VAL A 320 -52.13 10.80 4.84
C VAL A 320 -52.96 11.50 3.75
N LYS A 321 -52.31 12.05 2.71
CA LYS A 321 -53.00 12.65 1.57
C LYS A 321 -53.81 11.64 0.76
N TYR A 322 -53.37 10.39 0.69
CA TYR A 322 -54.10 9.32 0.00
C TYR A 322 -55.35 8.89 0.76
N LEU A 323 -55.28 8.89 2.10
CA LEU A 323 -56.41 8.58 2.99
C LEU A 323 -57.42 9.73 3.12
N GLU A 324 -57.11 10.92 2.59
CA GLU A 324 -58.01 12.07 2.61
C GLU A 324 -59.24 11.83 1.71
N VAL A 325 -60.43 11.84 2.32
CA VAL A 325 -61.70 11.64 1.62
C VAL A 325 -62.00 12.86 0.74
N LYS A 326 -61.93 12.69 -0.58
CA LYS A 326 -62.06 13.80 -1.56
C LYS A 326 -63.50 14.22 -1.86
N THR A 327 -64.47 13.36 -1.57
CA THR A 327 -65.89 13.61 -1.86
C THR A 327 -66.75 13.06 -0.73
N TRP A 328 -67.47 13.94 -0.05
CA TRP A 328 -68.61 13.54 0.77
C TRP A 328 -69.79 13.31 -0.17
N HIS A 329 -70.35 12.09 -0.13
CA HIS A 329 -71.65 11.77 -0.74
C HIS A 329 -72.76 12.08 0.25
#